data_AF-H9GHN8-F1
#
_entry.id   AF-H9GHN8-F1
#
_cell.length_a   1.000
_cell.length_b   1.000
_cell.length_c   1.000
_cell.angle_alpha   90.00
_cell.angle_beta   90.00
_cell.angle_gamma   90.00
#
_symmetry.space_group_name_H-M   'P 1'
#
loop_
_entity.id
_entity.type
_entity.pdbx_description
1 polymer ?
#
loop_
_entity_poly.entity_id
_entity_poly.type
_entity_poly.pdbx_seq_one_letter_code
_entity_poly.pdbx_strand_id
1 'polypeptide(L)'
;MLNRSPGMRNIGTIGAYFNKLRTNLQAIAYSDEEPEHEAWRRYVERKNIVLEFLHSDLSLHVIKRHHKRIDLLKKCSYYIEILPKHLALGDQNYLMLPTTMFQLIDPWRFQRMKKIGTIQTKIQLLLLSDLLEELERGREELVFFLETLDMMTFLSRWDIIKQRVSSLSEKMDYFLTVLVPGKLYVKHRLVSDVGITKIPHIRLVLSTKMPVMFDRRESVAHEDWVSLKWFVASQQPQVEQYELRFKLLEPRTPQERVHCGIKPVTANTCEIHNLLPDRLYRFTLKRAETYTLVYEQWHDSILLKTKPYLEEEMETAMS
;
A
#
# COMPACT_ATOMS: atom_id res chain seq x y z
N MET A 1 20.65 11.69 4.01
CA MET A 1 21.02 12.12 2.65
C MET A 1 19.81 12.00 1.75
N LEU A 2 19.63 12.98 0.86
CA LEU A 2 18.45 13.25 0.05
C LEU A 2 18.02 12.03 -0.80
N ASN A 3 16.88 11.43 -0.46
CA ASN A 3 16.20 10.49 -1.36
C ASN A 3 15.54 11.30 -2.49
N ARG A 4 16.19 11.30 -3.66
CA ARG A 4 15.57 11.70 -4.91
C ARG A 4 14.47 10.69 -5.25
N SER A 5 13.22 11.13 -5.22
CA SER A 5 12.11 10.45 -5.89
C SER A 5 12.46 10.30 -7.38
N PRO A 6 12.50 9.07 -7.94
CA PRO A 6 12.65 8.92 -9.38
C PRO A 6 11.27 9.11 -10.04
N GLY A 7 11.14 10.16 -10.83
CA GLY A 7 10.14 10.25 -11.90
C GLY A 7 8.76 10.78 -11.53
N MET A 8 8.67 11.98 -10.92
CA MET A 8 7.52 12.83 -11.21
C MET A 8 7.74 13.42 -12.61
N ARG A 9 7.20 12.77 -13.65
CA ARG A 9 6.88 13.52 -14.86
C ARG A 9 5.83 14.54 -14.47
N ASN A 10 6.09 15.80 -14.80
CA ASN A 10 5.13 16.89 -14.71
C ASN A 10 3.89 16.46 -15.51
N ILE A 11 2.83 16.03 -14.83
CA ILE A 11 1.52 15.77 -15.45
C ILE A 11 0.94 17.15 -15.72
N GLY A 12 1.31 17.69 -16.88
CA GLY A 12 0.70 18.90 -17.40
C GLY A 12 -0.78 18.64 -17.59
N THR A 13 -1.60 19.46 -16.95
CA THR A 13 -3.06 19.51 -17.08
C THR A 13 -3.46 19.28 -18.54
N ILE A 14 -4.48 18.46 -18.81
CA ILE A 14 -5.05 18.18 -20.14
C ILE A 14 -5.21 19.43 -21.04
N GLY A 15 -5.42 20.61 -20.43
CA GLY A 15 -5.39 21.90 -21.12
C GLY A 15 -4.08 22.20 -21.86
N ALA A 16 -2.92 21.83 -21.31
CA ALA A 16 -1.62 21.94 -21.95
C ALA A 16 -1.44 20.94 -23.10
N TYR A 17 -2.00 19.72 -23.00
CA TYR A 17 -2.01 18.74 -24.08
C TYR A 17 -2.89 19.18 -25.27
N PHE A 18 -4.12 19.61 -25.00
CA PHE A 18 -5.00 20.16 -26.04
C PHE A 18 -4.50 21.50 -26.60
N ASN A 19 -3.87 22.34 -25.79
CA ASN A 19 -3.28 23.60 -26.28
C ASN A 19 -2.04 23.37 -27.13
N LYS A 20 -1.18 22.40 -26.78
CA LYS A 20 0.01 22.07 -27.58
C LYS A 20 -0.36 21.56 -28.98
N LEU A 21 -1.41 20.73 -29.08
CA LEU A 21 -1.98 20.29 -30.35
C LEU A 21 -2.63 21.47 -31.11
N ARG A 22 -3.33 22.37 -30.42
CA ARG A 22 -3.93 23.59 -31.01
C ARG A 22 -2.89 24.53 -31.63
N THR A 23 -1.71 24.73 -31.02
CA THR A 23 -0.64 25.55 -31.59
C THR A 23 -0.04 24.98 -32.87
N ASN A 24 -0.01 23.65 -33.03
CA ASN A 24 0.47 23.03 -34.26
C ASN A 24 -0.52 23.17 -35.43
N LEU A 25 -1.80 23.44 -35.14
CA LEU A 25 -2.88 23.58 -36.13
C LEU A 25 -2.92 24.96 -36.81
N GLN A 26 -2.40 26.02 -36.18
CA GLN A 26 -2.35 27.35 -36.81
C GLN A 26 -1.33 27.47 -37.95
N ALA A 27 -0.50 26.45 -38.17
CA ALA A 27 0.51 26.43 -39.23
C ALA A 27 0.03 25.78 -40.54
N ILE A 28 -1.16 25.17 -40.58
CA ILE A 28 -1.64 24.44 -41.77
C ILE A 28 -3.09 24.86 -42.06
N ALA A 29 -3.25 25.99 -42.74
CA ALA A 29 -4.56 26.43 -43.20
C ALA A 29 -4.45 27.03 -44.61
N TYR A 30 -4.43 26.18 -45.64
CA TYR A 30 -4.90 26.48 -46.99
C TYR A 30 -5.07 25.19 -47.80
N SER A 31 -6.31 24.70 -47.94
CA SER A 31 -6.89 24.25 -49.23
C SER A 31 -8.33 23.78 -49.02
N ASP A 32 -9.20 24.09 -49.99
CA ASP A 32 -10.51 23.45 -50.18
C ASP A 32 -10.33 21.92 -50.18
N GLU A 33 -10.94 21.22 -49.23
CA GLU A 33 -10.94 19.75 -49.17
C GLU A 33 -12.38 19.24 -49.00
N GLU A 34 -12.69 18.15 -49.69
CA GLU A 34 -13.97 17.45 -49.63
C GLU A 34 -14.38 17.10 -48.18
N PRO A 35 -15.68 17.20 -47.84
CA PRO A 35 -16.17 17.04 -46.47
C PRO A 35 -15.85 15.66 -45.85
N GLU A 36 -15.68 14.61 -46.66
CA GLU A 36 -15.28 13.28 -46.18
C GLU A 36 -13.81 13.23 -45.73
N HIS A 37 -12.92 13.95 -46.42
CA HIS A 37 -11.50 14.01 -46.07
C HIS A 37 -11.29 14.77 -44.75
N GLU A 38 -12.07 15.83 -44.52
CA GLU A 38 -12.05 16.57 -43.25
C GLU A 38 -12.61 15.74 -42.09
N ALA A 39 -13.70 15.00 -42.31
CA ALA A 39 -14.28 14.10 -41.30
C ALA A 39 -13.30 12.98 -40.91
N TRP A 40 -12.64 12.37 -41.90
CA TRP A 40 -11.60 11.35 -41.67
C TRP A 40 -10.43 11.91 -40.85
N ARG A 41 -9.91 13.09 -41.22
CA ARG A 41 -8.81 13.74 -40.48
C ARG A 41 -9.19 14.00 -39.02
N ARG A 42 -10.38 14.57 -38.77
CA ARG A 42 -10.90 14.81 -37.42
C ARG A 42 -11.09 13.51 -36.63
N TYR A 43 -11.55 12.44 -37.29
CA TYR A 43 -11.70 11.14 -36.66
C TYR A 43 -10.36 10.60 -36.19
N VAL A 44 -9.35 10.57 -37.07
CA VAL A 44 -8.01 10.08 -36.75
C VAL A 44 -7.39 10.87 -35.60
N GLU A 45 -7.49 12.21 -35.61
CA GLU A 45 -6.98 13.06 -34.54
C GLU A 45 -7.64 12.73 -33.18
N ARG A 46 -8.96 12.69 -33.14
CA ARG A 46 -9.74 12.40 -31.93
C ARG A 46 -9.51 10.97 -31.43
N LYS A 47 -9.41 10.01 -32.34
CA LYS A 47 -9.06 8.61 -32.04
C LYS A 47 -7.69 8.52 -31.38
N ASN A 48 -6.70 9.23 -31.92
CA ASN A 48 -5.34 9.25 -31.38
C ASN A 48 -5.29 9.81 -29.96
N ILE A 49 -6.08 10.85 -29.64
CA ILE A 49 -6.17 11.37 -28.27
C ILE A 49 -6.60 10.26 -27.28
N VAL A 50 -7.63 9.47 -27.63
CA VAL A 50 -8.10 8.38 -26.76
C VAL A 50 -7.07 7.27 -26.67
N LEU A 51 -6.44 6.89 -27.79
CA LEU A 51 -5.39 5.87 -27.81
C LEU A 51 -4.18 6.28 -26.98
N GLU A 52 -3.71 7.52 -27.10
CA GLU A 52 -2.60 8.04 -26.30
C GLU A 52 -2.90 7.92 -24.80
N PHE A 53 -4.10 8.32 -24.37
CA PHE A 53 -4.53 8.19 -22.98
C PHE A 53 -4.58 6.73 -22.50
N LEU A 54 -5.11 5.82 -23.33
CA LEU A 54 -5.16 4.37 -23.05
C LEU A 54 -3.78 3.70 -23.02
N HIS A 55 -2.81 4.21 -23.77
CA HIS A 55 -1.45 3.66 -23.82
C HIS A 55 -0.49 4.29 -22.81
N SER A 56 -0.85 5.44 -22.24
CA SER A 56 -0.10 6.11 -21.19
C SER A 56 -0.75 5.88 -19.83
N ASP A 57 -1.62 6.80 -19.43
CA ASP A 57 -2.17 6.92 -18.07
C ASP A 57 -3.11 5.77 -17.70
N LEU A 58 -3.89 5.25 -18.67
CA LEU A 58 -4.77 4.07 -18.48
C LEU A 58 -4.22 2.79 -19.11
N SER A 59 -2.90 2.70 -19.27
CA SER A 59 -2.29 1.45 -19.77
C SER A 59 -2.53 0.28 -18.82
N LEU A 60 -2.69 -0.92 -19.39
CA LEU A 60 -2.84 -2.16 -18.59
C LEU A 60 -1.68 -2.36 -17.60
N HIS A 61 -0.48 -1.91 -17.97
CA HIS A 61 0.67 -1.96 -17.08
C HIS A 61 0.50 -1.05 -15.87
N VAL A 62 0.03 0.19 -16.07
CA VAL A 62 -0.23 1.16 -15.00
C VAL A 62 -1.33 0.65 -14.06
N ILE A 63 -2.44 0.17 -14.62
CA ILE A 63 -3.54 -0.45 -13.84
C ILE A 63 -3.03 -1.63 -13.00
N LYS A 64 -2.32 -2.59 -13.60
CA LYS A 64 -1.75 -3.75 -12.89
C LYS A 64 -0.77 -3.32 -11.79
N ARG A 65 0.01 -2.26 -12.03
CA ARG A 65 0.92 -1.70 -11.02
C ARG A 65 0.13 -1.11 -9.85
N HIS A 66 -0.98 -0.44 -10.11
CA HIS A 66 -1.84 0.12 -9.07
C HIS A 66 -2.55 -0.97 -8.25
N HIS A 67 -3.02 -2.06 -8.86
CA HIS A 67 -3.52 -3.24 -8.15
C HIS A 67 -2.50 -3.75 -7.14
N LYS A 68 -1.28 -4.05 -7.60
CA LYS A 68 -0.17 -4.49 -6.73
C LYS A 68 0.11 -3.50 -5.61
N ARG A 69 -0.02 -2.20 -5.89
CA ARG A 69 0.21 -1.15 -4.89
C ARG A 69 -0.88 -1.14 -3.83
N ILE A 70 -2.16 -1.28 -4.21
CA ILE A 70 -3.28 -1.36 -3.27
C ILE A 70 -3.18 -2.63 -2.43
N ASP A 71 -2.89 -3.77 -3.05
CA ASP A 71 -2.68 -5.04 -2.34
C ASP A 71 -1.57 -4.92 -1.30
N LEU A 72 -0.49 -4.22 -1.63
CA LEU A 72 0.57 -3.93 -0.68
C LEU A 72 0.07 -3.03 0.47
N LEU A 73 -0.67 -1.96 0.16
CA LEU A 73 -1.22 -1.05 1.16
C LEU A 73 -2.22 -1.73 2.12
N LYS A 74 -3.02 -2.67 1.63
CA LYS A 74 -3.92 -3.50 2.45
C LYS A 74 -3.15 -4.40 3.43
N LYS A 75 -1.90 -4.74 3.10
CA LYS A 75 -1.02 -5.56 3.95
C LYS A 75 -0.15 -4.75 4.91
N CYS A 76 -0.06 -3.44 4.72
CA CYS A 76 0.72 -2.57 5.59
C CYS A 76 0.11 -2.44 6.99
N SER A 77 0.95 -2.07 7.96
CA SER A 77 0.55 -1.67 9.31
C SER A 77 0.56 -0.13 9.39
N TYR A 78 -0.43 0.47 10.05
CA TYR A 78 -0.60 1.92 10.13
C TYR A 78 -0.52 2.41 11.58
N TYR A 79 0.21 3.50 11.81
CA TYR A 79 0.48 4.03 13.15
C TYR A 79 0.24 5.53 13.23
N ILE A 80 -0.09 6.02 14.43
CA ILE A 80 -0.07 7.45 14.72
C ILE A 80 1.36 7.87 15.06
N GLU A 81 1.88 8.82 14.30
CA GLU A 81 3.07 9.58 14.66
C GLU A 81 2.68 10.93 15.28
N ILE A 82 3.37 11.29 16.36
CA ILE A 82 3.18 12.55 17.08
C ILE A 82 4.38 13.44 16.79
N LEU A 83 4.14 14.54 16.11
CA LEU A 83 5.17 15.48 15.68
C LEU A 83 4.94 16.86 16.33
N PRO A 84 5.99 17.55 16.79
CA PRO A 84 5.87 18.95 17.20
C PRO A 84 5.58 19.84 15.97
N LYS A 85 4.67 20.81 16.09
CA LYS A 85 4.27 21.73 15.01
C LYS A 85 5.34 22.79 14.69
N HIS A 86 6.32 23.01 15.55
CA HIS A 86 7.34 24.07 15.39
C HIS A 86 8.74 23.45 15.35
N LEU A 87 9.16 23.02 14.16
CA LEU A 87 10.56 22.79 13.79
C LEU A 87 10.99 23.84 12.74
N ALA A 88 10.47 25.06 12.86
CA ALA A 88 10.93 26.20 12.10
C ALA A 88 11.50 27.23 13.10
N LEU A 89 12.77 27.60 12.88
CA LEU A 89 13.52 28.67 13.55
C LEU A 89 14.07 28.33 14.95
N GLY A 90 15.30 27.80 14.97
CA GLY A 90 16.37 28.24 15.89
C GLY A 90 16.25 28.02 17.39
N ASP A 91 15.11 27.57 17.92
CA ASP A 91 14.92 27.44 19.37
C ASP A 91 15.34 26.02 19.83
N GLN A 92 16.59 25.89 20.28
CA GLN A 92 17.22 24.61 20.66
C GLN A 92 16.66 23.97 21.95
N ASN A 93 15.59 24.51 22.55
CA ASN A 93 15.13 24.12 23.89
C ASN A 93 13.92 23.17 23.95
N TYR A 94 13.40 22.67 22.83
CA TYR A 94 12.23 21.77 22.82
C TYR A 94 12.46 20.44 22.08
N LEU A 95 13.63 19.83 22.25
CA LEU A 95 13.82 18.40 21.99
C LEU A 95 13.16 17.57 23.11
N MET A 96 11.85 17.73 23.32
CA MET A 96 11.09 16.79 24.14
C MET A 96 11.11 15.44 23.42
N LEU A 97 11.73 14.43 24.04
CA LEU A 97 11.72 13.06 23.55
C LEU A 97 10.26 12.61 23.30
N PRO A 98 9.99 11.79 22.27
CA PRO A 98 8.65 11.29 21.97
C PRO A 98 7.91 10.73 23.19
N THR A 99 8.63 10.06 24.08
CA THR A 99 8.11 9.48 25.33
C THR A 99 7.55 10.54 26.29
N THR A 100 8.18 11.72 26.38
CA THR A 100 7.74 12.82 27.24
C THR A 100 6.53 13.53 26.65
N MET A 101 6.41 13.59 25.31
CA MET A 101 5.20 14.11 24.65
C MET A 101 3.97 13.23 24.88
N PHE A 102 4.15 11.90 24.95
CA PHE A 102 3.04 10.97 25.23
C PHE A 102 2.46 11.13 26.64
N GLN A 103 3.28 11.51 27.63
CA GLN A 103 2.82 11.75 29.00
C GLN A 103 1.87 12.95 29.11
N LEU A 104 1.91 13.87 28.16
CA LEU A 104 1.07 15.07 28.12
C LEU A 104 -0.29 14.82 27.43
N ILE A 105 -0.43 13.70 26.75
CA ILE A 105 -1.62 13.38 25.96
C ILE A 105 -2.62 12.64 26.84
N ASP A 106 -3.87 13.10 26.82
CA ASP A 106 -4.96 12.41 27.50
C ASP A 106 -5.17 11.02 26.86
N PRO A 107 -5.08 9.93 27.66
CA PRO A 107 -5.19 8.57 27.12
C PRO A 107 -6.54 8.30 26.44
N TRP A 108 -7.65 8.83 26.97
CA TRP A 108 -8.98 8.63 26.41
C TRP A 108 -9.17 9.36 25.08
N ARG A 109 -8.65 10.59 24.96
CA ARG A 109 -8.60 11.35 23.70
C ARG A 109 -7.71 10.64 22.70
N PHE A 110 -6.58 10.08 23.11
CA PHE A 110 -5.72 9.31 22.23
C PHE A 110 -6.40 8.04 21.69
N GLN A 111 -7.10 7.29 22.55
CA GLN A 111 -7.88 6.12 22.12
C GLN A 111 -8.99 6.49 21.12
N ARG A 112 -9.68 7.63 21.31
CA ARG A 112 -10.62 8.15 20.30
C ARG A 112 -9.90 8.46 18.98
N MET A 113 -8.71 9.02 19.07
CA MET A 113 -7.91 9.35 17.89
C MET A 113 -7.43 8.11 17.13
N LYS A 114 -7.09 7.03 17.85
CA LYS A 114 -6.85 5.71 17.23
C LYS A 114 -8.06 5.23 16.45
N LYS A 115 -9.27 5.26 17.05
CA LYS A 115 -10.51 4.87 16.35
C LYS A 115 -10.75 5.68 15.07
N ILE A 116 -10.55 7.00 15.12
CA ILE A 116 -10.67 7.86 13.93
C ILE A 116 -9.62 7.47 12.89
N GLY A 117 -8.37 7.25 13.29
CA GLY A 117 -7.32 6.79 12.38
C GLY A 117 -7.66 5.45 11.73
N THR A 118 -8.24 4.50 12.48
CA THR A 118 -8.66 3.20 11.96
C THR A 118 -9.74 3.37 10.91
N ILE A 119 -10.76 4.19 11.18
CA ILE A 119 -11.85 4.48 10.25
C ILE A 119 -11.30 5.17 9.00
N GLN A 120 -10.45 6.19 9.15
CA GLN A 120 -9.84 6.92 8.04
C GLN A 120 -9.00 5.98 7.15
N THR A 121 -8.21 5.07 7.76
CA THR A 121 -7.42 4.08 7.02
C THR A 121 -8.32 3.14 6.22
N LYS A 122 -9.40 2.63 6.84
CA LYS A 122 -10.36 1.74 6.16
C LYS A 122 -11.06 2.45 5.00
N ILE A 123 -11.54 3.68 5.21
CA ILE A 123 -12.17 4.48 4.15
C ILE A 123 -11.19 4.72 3.01
N GLN A 124 -9.94 5.08 3.31
CA GLN A 124 -8.91 5.31 2.29
C GLN A 124 -8.65 4.05 1.46
N LEU A 125 -8.50 2.88 2.08
CA LEU A 125 -8.25 1.62 1.38
C LEU A 125 -9.43 1.16 0.52
N LEU A 126 -10.66 1.38 1.00
CA LEU A 126 -11.88 1.12 0.23
C LEU A 126 -11.96 2.06 -0.97
N LEU A 127 -11.85 3.36 -0.74
CA LEU A 127 -11.88 4.38 -1.78
C LEU A 127 -10.83 4.14 -2.87
N LEU A 128 -9.61 3.75 -2.51
CA LEU A 128 -8.58 3.38 -3.49
C LEU A 128 -8.98 2.18 -4.34
N SER A 129 -9.62 1.16 -3.73
CA SER A 129 -10.09 -0.02 -4.46
C SER A 129 -11.21 0.36 -5.43
N ASP A 130 -12.18 1.13 -4.97
CA ASP A 130 -13.32 1.58 -5.77
C ASP A 130 -12.87 2.45 -6.95
N LEU A 131 -11.99 3.43 -6.70
CA LEU A 131 -11.44 4.28 -7.75
C LEU A 131 -10.68 3.48 -8.82
N LEU A 132 -9.91 2.47 -8.41
CA LEU A 132 -9.20 1.63 -9.38
C LEU A 132 -10.17 0.81 -10.24
N GLU A 133 -11.22 0.26 -9.65
CA GLU A 133 -12.27 -0.44 -10.39
C GLU A 133 -12.99 0.49 -11.38
N GLU A 134 -13.27 1.74 -10.98
CA GLU A 134 -13.85 2.73 -11.90
C GLU A 134 -12.93 3.08 -13.07
N LEU A 135 -11.61 3.15 -12.84
CA LEU A 135 -10.61 3.38 -13.87
C LEU A 135 -10.52 2.19 -14.83
N GLU A 136 -10.61 0.95 -14.32
CA GLU A 136 -10.65 -0.27 -15.14
C GLU A 136 -11.88 -0.32 -16.04
N ARG A 137 -13.06 -0.14 -15.45
CA ARG A 137 -14.32 -0.09 -16.20
C ARG A 137 -14.32 1.04 -17.23
N GLY A 138 -13.80 2.21 -16.85
CA GLY A 138 -13.66 3.34 -17.77
C GLY A 138 -12.71 3.06 -18.92
N ARG A 139 -11.62 2.32 -18.67
CA ARG A 139 -10.71 1.86 -19.72
C ARG A 139 -11.42 0.93 -20.70
N GLU A 140 -12.14 -0.08 -20.21
CA GLU A 140 -12.90 -1.02 -21.04
C GLU A 140 -13.91 -0.30 -21.93
N GLU A 141 -14.61 0.68 -21.37
CA GLU A 141 -15.58 1.51 -22.10
C GLU A 141 -14.92 2.33 -23.22
N LEU A 142 -13.76 2.94 -22.96
CA LEU A 142 -13.02 3.69 -23.98
C LEU A 142 -12.50 2.77 -25.10
N VAL A 143 -12.04 1.56 -24.77
CA VAL A 143 -11.65 0.54 -25.75
C VAL A 143 -12.86 0.14 -26.60
N PHE A 144 -14.00 -0.10 -25.97
CA PHE A 144 -15.26 -0.43 -26.66
C PHE A 144 -15.65 0.66 -27.68
N PHE A 145 -15.53 1.94 -27.32
CA PHE A 145 -15.82 3.04 -28.26
C PHE A 145 -14.90 3.04 -29.48
N LEU A 146 -13.64 2.65 -29.31
CA LEU A 146 -12.66 2.61 -30.40
C LEU A 146 -12.82 1.41 -31.32
N GLU A 147 -13.25 0.27 -30.78
CA GLU A 147 -13.37 -0.99 -31.52
C GLU A 147 -14.75 -1.15 -32.18
N THR A 148 -15.80 -0.61 -31.59
CA THR A 148 -17.19 -0.91 -31.99
C THR A 148 -17.87 0.21 -32.77
N LEU A 149 -17.50 1.47 -32.53
CA LEU A 149 -18.16 2.59 -33.21
C LEU A 149 -17.54 2.82 -34.59
N ASP A 150 -18.39 2.92 -35.61
CA ASP A 150 -17.99 3.43 -36.91
C ASP A 150 -17.56 4.91 -36.82
N MET A 151 -16.88 5.39 -37.86
CA MET A 151 -16.33 6.75 -37.90
C MET A 151 -17.37 7.84 -37.58
N MET A 152 -18.56 7.76 -38.17
CA MET A 152 -19.58 8.80 -38.04
C MET A 152 -20.22 8.77 -36.65
N THR A 153 -20.48 7.57 -36.12
CA THR A 153 -20.97 7.41 -34.75
C THR A 153 -19.94 7.87 -33.72
N PHE A 154 -18.65 7.59 -33.93
CA PHE A 154 -17.58 8.07 -33.05
C PHE A 154 -17.51 9.60 -33.03
N LEU A 155 -17.54 10.24 -34.20
CA LEU A 155 -17.49 11.70 -34.32
C LEU A 155 -18.70 12.40 -33.69
N SER A 156 -19.91 11.84 -33.89
CA SER A 156 -21.14 12.40 -33.31
C SER A 156 -21.20 12.26 -31.79
N ARG A 157 -20.58 11.22 -31.22
CA ARG A 157 -20.49 10.99 -29.77
C ARG A 157 -19.24 11.57 -29.12
N TRP A 158 -18.44 12.34 -29.86
CA TRP A 158 -17.13 12.78 -29.40
C TRP A 158 -17.17 13.54 -28.07
N ASP A 159 -18.15 14.41 -27.85
CA ASP A 159 -18.21 15.20 -26.61
C ASP A 159 -18.39 14.30 -25.37
N ILE A 160 -19.17 13.22 -25.50
CA ILE A 160 -19.34 12.20 -24.46
C ILE A 160 -18.01 11.48 -24.20
N ILE A 161 -17.34 11.05 -25.27
CA ILE A 161 -16.04 10.36 -25.18
C ILE A 161 -14.99 11.27 -24.52
N LYS A 162 -14.94 12.54 -24.93
CA LYS A 162 -14.02 13.55 -24.38
C LYS A 162 -14.30 13.83 -22.91
N GLN A 163 -15.57 13.96 -22.52
CA GLN A 163 -15.96 14.12 -21.12
C GLN A 163 -15.55 12.88 -20.30
N ARG A 164 -15.71 11.68 -20.87
CA ARG A 164 -15.30 10.44 -20.22
C ARG A 164 -13.79 10.37 -19.98
N VAL A 165 -12.97 10.70 -20.99
CA VAL A 165 -11.51 10.80 -20.85
C VAL A 165 -11.14 11.80 -19.75
N SER A 166 -11.75 12.98 -19.75
CA SER A 166 -11.46 14.03 -18.76
C SER A 166 -11.82 13.56 -17.34
N SER A 167 -12.99 12.94 -17.17
CA SER A 167 -13.44 12.42 -15.87
C SER A 167 -12.54 11.29 -15.35
N LEU A 168 -12.02 10.43 -16.23
CA LEU A 168 -11.09 9.36 -15.85
C LEU A 168 -9.71 9.91 -15.48
N SER A 169 -9.24 10.96 -16.16
CA SER A 169 -8.00 11.65 -15.78
C SER A 169 -8.11 12.28 -14.40
N GLU A 170 -9.20 12.98 -14.10
CA GLU A 170 -9.43 13.56 -12.77
C GLU A 170 -9.49 12.49 -11.67
N LYS A 171 -10.14 11.34 -11.97
CA LYS A 171 -10.15 10.20 -11.05
C LYS A 171 -8.75 9.62 -10.84
N MET A 172 -7.94 9.52 -11.88
CA MET A 172 -6.55 9.07 -11.76
C MET A 172 -5.75 10.03 -10.88
N ASP A 173 -5.86 11.34 -11.10
CA ASP A 173 -5.20 12.34 -10.26
C ASP A 173 -5.66 12.20 -8.80
N TYR A 174 -6.97 12.10 -8.56
CA TYR A 174 -7.51 11.92 -7.23
C TYR A 174 -7.00 10.62 -6.58
N PHE A 175 -7.01 9.51 -7.32
CA PHE A 175 -6.44 8.23 -6.88
C PHE A 175 -4.99 8.39 -6.43
N LEU A 176 -4.15 9.07 -7.22
CA LEU A 176 -2.74 9.32 -6.89
C LEU A 176 -2.59 10.17 -5.62
N THR A 177 -3.47 11.16 -5.40
CA THR A 177 -3.45 11.96 -4.15
C THR A 177 -3.82 11.14 -2.91
N VAL A 178 -4.71 10.16 -3.06
CA VAL A 178 -5.20 9.30 -1.98
C VAL A 178 -4.25 8.14 -1.67
N LEU A 179 -3.30 7.81 -2.56
CA LEU A 179 -2.33 6.71 -2.37
C LEU A 179 -1.45 6.86 -1.12
N VAL A 180 -1.18 8.10 -0.69
CA VAL A 180 -0.36 8.37 0.50
C VAL A 180 -1.28 8.72 1.67
N PRO A 181 -1.26 7.92 2.76
CA PRO A 181 -2.04 8.25 3.95
C PRO A 181 -1.68 9.64 4.47
N GLY A 182 -2.72 10.45 4.63
CA GLY A 182 -2.61 11.88 4.88
C GLY A 182 -2.53 12.25 6.36
N LYS A 183 -2.78 13.53 6.63
CA LYS A 183 -2.88 14.08 7.99
C LYS A 183 -4.11 13.47 8.69
N LEU A 184 -3.98 13.16 9.97
CA LEU A 184 -5.15 12.87 10.81
C LEU A 184 -5.80 14.20 11.18
N TYR A 185 -7.09 14.34 10.89
CA TYR A 185 -7.82 15.56 11.25
C TYR A 185 -8.16 15.53 12.74
N VAL A 186 -7.52 16.40 13.52
CA VAL A 186 -7.68 16.49 14.97
C VAL A 186 -8.67 17.62 15.28
N LYS A 187 -9.92 17.27 15.60
CA LYS A 187 -10.95 18.25 15.99
C LYS A 187 -10.76 18.81 17.41
N HIS A 188 -10.16 18.04 18.32
CA HIS A 188 -10.06 18.38 19.74
C HIS A 188 -8.60 18.35 20.21
N ARG A 189 -8.23 19.24 21.14
CA ARG A 189 -6.89 19.24 21.74
C ARG A 189 -6.62 17.90 22.41
N LEU A 190 -5.54 17.22 22.03
CA LEU A 190 -5.14 15.94 22.60
C LEU A 190 -4.43 16.09 23.95
N VAL A 191 -3.83 17.26 24.20
CA VAL A 191 -3.19 17.63 25.46
C VAL A 191 -4.25 18.15 26.43
N SER A 192 -4.19 17.70 27.68
CA SER A 192 -5.05 18.19 28.77
C SER A 192 -4.57 19.57 29.26
N ASP A 193 -5.48 20.51 29.49
CA ASP A 193 -5.15 21.89 29.92
C ASP A 193 -4.71 22.00 31.41
N VAL A 194 -4.22 20.91 32.02
CA VAL A 194 -3.94 20.86 33.47
C VAL A 194 -2.54 21.44 33.75
N GLY A 195 -2.50 22.69 34.22
CA GLY A 195 -1.38 23.24 35.00
C GLY A 195 -0.08 23.59 34.25
N ILE A 196 -0.02 23.44 32.93
CA ILE A 196 1.18 23.76 32.13
C ILE A 196 0.99 25.12 31.45
N THR A 197 1.89 26.07 31.71
CA THR A 197 1.84 27.45 31.18
C THR A 197 2.01 27.55 29.66
N LYS A 198 2.49 26.49 29.00
CA LYS A 198 2.58 26.38 27.53
C LYS A 198 2.22 24.98 27.05
N ILE A 199 1.08 24.83 26.38
CA ILE A 199 0.66 23.57 25.77
C ILE A 199 1.48 23.33 24.50
N PRO A 200 2.21 22.21 24.37
CA PRO A 200 2.96 21.94 23.16
C PRO A 200 2.02 21.76 21.97
N HIS A 201 2.27 22.51 20.92
CA HIS A 201 1.54 22.39 19.67
C HIS A 201 1.96 21.10 18.97
N ILE A 202 1.18 20.03 19.12
CA ILE A 202 1.40 18.74 18.46
C ILE A 202 0.55 18.57 17.21
N ARG A 203 1.07 17.81 16.24
CA ARG A 203 0.38 17.35 15.03
C ARG A 203 0.43 15.83 15.01
N LEU A 204 -0.70 15.23 14.65
CA LEU A 204 -0.77 13.79 14.40
C LEU A 204 -0.73 13.50 12.90
N VAL A 205 0.03 12.49 12.53
CA VAL A 205 0.12 11.99 11.17
C VAL A 205 -0.09 10.48 11.17
N LEU A 206 -0.77 9.98 10.14
CA LEU A 206 -0.86 8.55 9.91
C LEU A 206 0.38 8.12 9.13
N SER A 207 1.17 7.24 9.73
CA SER A 207 2.35 6.64 9.11
C SER A 207 2.03 5.22 8.65
N THR A 208 2.76 4.75 7.64
CA THR A 208 2.60 3.41 7.08
C THR A 208 3.91 2.66 7.16
N LYS A 209 3.86 1.46 7.75
CA LYS A 209 4.96 0.50 7.74
C LYS A 209 4.64 -0.64 6.78
N MET A 210 5.61 -0.97 5.93
CA MET A 210 5.49 -2.02 4.92
C MET A 210 5.26 -3.38 5.57
N PRO A 211 4.57 -4.34 4.93
CA PRO A 211 4.31 -5.64 5.54
C PRO A 211 5.61 -6.38 5.90
N VAL A 212 5.55 -7.09 7.02
CA VAL A 212 6.54 -8.11 7.39
C VAL A 212 6.15 -9.41 6.71
N MET A 213 7.10 -10.09 6.07
CA MET A 213 6.84 -11.31 5.31
C MET A 213 7.93 -12.35 5.56
N PHE A 214 7.53 -13.60 5.65
CA PHE A 214 8.47 -14.72 5.68
C PHE A 214 9.26 -14.78 4.38
N ASP A 215 10.57 -14.96 4.54
CA ASP A 215 11.40 -15.44 3.47
C ASP A 215 11.15 -16.93 3.30
N ARG A 216 10.36 -17.27 2.27
CA ARG A 216 9.95 -18.65 1.97
C ARG A 216 11.11 -19.52 1.49
N ARG A 217 12.23 -18.92 1.06
CA ARG A 217 13.41 -19.65 0.59
C ARG A 217 14.36 -19.94 1.74
N GLU A 218 14.47 -19.00 2.67
CA GLU A 218 15.38 -19.12 3.82
C GLU A 218 14.71 -19.69 5.08
N SER A 219 13.37 -19.77 5.12
CA SER A 219 12.66 -20.46 6.19
C SER A 219 12.58 -21.95 5.92
N VAL A 220 13.20 -22.76 6.78
CA VAL A 220 13.42 -24.20 6.57
C VAL A 220 13.00 -25.00 7.81
N ALA A 221 12.45 -26.19 7.59
CA ALA A 221 12.19 -27.15 8.65
C ALA A 221 13.22 -28.29 8.68
N HIS A 222 13.59 -28.64 9.90
CA HIS A 222 14.45 -29.75 10.26
C HIS A 222 13.61 -30.82 10.98
N GLU A 223 14.25 -31.79 11.62
CA GLU A 223 13.59 -32.93 12.24
C GLU A 223 12.68 -32.52 13.41
N ASP A 224 13.21 -31.77 14.36
CA ASP A 224 12.51 -31.34 15.57
C ASP A 224 12.55 -29.82 15.75
N TRP A 225 12.98 -29.08 14.74
CA TRP A 225 13.06 -27.63 14.80
C TRP A 225 12.85 -26.94 13.45
N VAL A 226 12.63 -25.64 13.48
CA VAL A 226 12.58 -24.80 12.28
C VAL A 226 13.48 -23.58 12.42
N SER A 227 14.10 -23.19 11.30
CA SER A 227 14.75 -21.89 11.14
C SER A 227 13.81 -20.99 10.34
N LEU A 228 13.43 -19.85 10.90
CA LEU A 228 12.52 -18.90 10.24
C LEU A 228 13.26 -17.59 9.99
N LYS A 229 13.10 -17.05 8.78
CA LYS A 229 13.60 -15.72 8.41
C LYS A 229 12.47 -14.90 7.80
N TRP A 230 12.50 -13.60 8.04
CA TRP A 230 11.57 -12.65 7.45
C TRP A 230 12.23 -11.33 7.10
N PHE A 231 11.52 -10.52 6.33
CA PHE A 231 11.95 -9.20 5.93
C PHE A 231 10.78 -8.22 5.92
N VAL A 232 11.10 -6.93 6.01
CA VAL A 232 10.16 -5.84 5.78
C VAL A 232 10.34 -5.39 4.33
N ALA A 233 9.27 -5.41 3.54
CA ALA A 233 9.36 -5.03 2.14
C ALA A 233 9.90 -3.59 1.99
N SER A 234 11.00 -3.42 1.25
CA SER A 234 11.52 -2.11 0.83
C SER A 234 11.87 -1.10 1.95
N GLN A 235 12.21 -1.56 3.16
CA GLN A 235 12.67 -0.67 4.26
C GLN A 235 14.07 -1.05 4.76
N GLN A 236 14.81 -0.05 5.24
CA GLN A 236 16.07 -0.28 5.96
C GLN A 236 15.79 -1.04 7.27
N PRO A 237 16.76 -1.82 7.78
CA PRO A 237 16.62 -2.54 9.04
C PRO A 237 16.38 -1.53 10.17
N GLN A 238 15.16 -1.52 10.71
CA GLN A 238 14.84 -0.84 11.97
C GLN A 238 14.65 -1.90 13.04
N VAL A 239 15.02 -1.55 14.28
CA VAL A 239 14.74 -2.40 15.43
C VAL A 239 13.22 -2.36 15.67
N GLU A 240 12.54 -3.46 15.33
CA GLU A 240 11.11 -3.64 15.56
C GLU A 240 10.89 -4.89 16.43
N GLN A 241 9.76 -4.91 17.13
CA GLN A 241 9.29 -6.10 17.84
C GLN A 241 8.24 -6.79 16.98
N TYR A 242 8.36 -8.11 16.91
CA TYR A 242 7.46 -9.00 16.20
C TYR A 242 6.85 -10.01 17.16
N GLU A 243 5.69 -10.52 16.79
CA GLU A 243 5.03 -11.61 17.48
C GLU A 243 4.95 -12.80 16.51
N LEU A 244 5.70 -13.85 16.83
CA LEU A 244 5.71 -15.10 16.08
C LEU A 244 4.81 -16.11 16.79
N ARG A 245 3.82 -16.61 16.08
CA ARG A 245 2.93 -17.69 16.55
C ARG A 245 3.22 -18.96 15.78
N PHE A 246 3.14 -20.10 16.44
CA PHE A 246 3.17 -21.38 15.78
C PHE A 246 2.07 -22.29 16.32
N LYS A 247 1.55 -23.17 15.47
CA LYS A 247 0.50 -24.12 15.82
C LYS A 247 0.60 -25.37 14.95
N LEU A 248 0.57 -26.55 15.58
CA LEU A 248 0.37 -27.82 14.91
C LEU A 248 -1.04 -27.89 14.28
N LEU A 249 -1.13 -28.23 13.00
CA LEU A 249 -2.42 -28.24 12.28
C LEU A 249 -3.24 -29.51 12.49
N GLU A 250 -2.58 -30.67 12.50
CA GLU A 250 -3.22 -31.99 12.54
C GLU A 250 -2.73 -32.80 13.74
N PRO A 251 -3.11 -32.41 14.98
CA PRO A 251 -2.73 -33.16 16.16
C PRO A 251 -3.42 -34.53 16.19
N ARG A 252 -2.63 -35.60 16.25
CA ARG A 252 -3.12 -36.98 16.28
C ARG A 252 -3.53 -37.44 17.68
N THR A 253 -2.96 -36.83 18.72
CA THR A 253 -3.26 -37.14 20.13
C THR A 253 -3.67 -35.89 20.91
N PRO A 254 -4.32 -36.03 22.08
CA PRO A 254 -4.60 -34.89 22.95
C PRO A 254 -3.35 -34.13 23.39
N GLN A 255 -2.23 -34.84 23.62
CA GLN A 255 -0.96 -34.24 23.97
C GLN A 255 -0.42 -33.37 22.83
N GLU A 256 -0.57 -33.79 21.57
CA GLU A 256 -0.11 -33.02 20.42
C GLU A 256 -0.79 -31.64 20.30
N ARG A 257 -2.00 -31.46 20.85
CA ARG A 257 -2.74 -30.17 20.81
C ARG A 257 -2.03 -29.04 21.54
N VAL A 258 -1.11 -29.36 22.47
CA VAL A 258 -0.34 -28.36 23.21
C VAL A 258 0.84 -27.80 22.40
N HIS A 259 1.17 -28.38 21.24
CA HIS A 259 2.24 -27.89 20.35
C HIS A 259 1.80 -26.63 19.58
N CYS A 260 1.67 -25.55 20.33
CA CYS A 260 1.45 -24.20 19.86
C CYS A 260 2.11 -23.21 20.81
N GLY A 261 2.35 -21.99 20.35
CA GLY A 261 2.96 -20.97 21.19
C GLY A 261 3.04 -19.61 20.54
N ILE A 262 3.39 -18.63 21.37
CA ILE A 262 3.60 -17.24 20.98
C ILE A 262 4.98 -16.83 21.50
N LYS A 263 5.81 -16.26 20.65
CA LYS A 263 7.17 -15.82 20.97
C LYS A 263 7.36 -14.37 20.52
N PRO A 264 7.69 -13.43 21.43
CA PRO A 264 8.13 -12.11 21.05
C PRO A 264 9.54 -12.19 20.46
N VAL A 265 9.79 -11.52 19.33
CA VAL A 265 11.08 -11.55 18.62
C VAL A 265 11.49 -10.14 18.21
N THR A 266 12.74 -9.75 18.44
CA THR A 266 13.32 -8.46 18.03
C THR A 266 14.25 -8.56 16.82
N ALA A 267 14.65 -9.78 16.45
CA ALA A 267 15.43 -10.07 15.26
C ALA A 267 14.52 -10.34 14.05
N ASN A 268 15.13 -10.40 12.87
CA ASN A 268 14.48 -10.83 11.63
C ASN A 268 14.58 -12.34 11.37
N THR A 269 15.09 -13.08 12.35
CA THR A 269 15.23 -14.53 12.35
C THR A 269 14.78 -15.10 13.69
N CYS A 270 14.32 -16.35 13.69
CA CYS A 270 14.01 -17.09 14.91
C CYS A 270 14.06 -18.59 14.66
N GLU A 271 14.65 -19.31 15.62
CA GLU A 271 14.57 -20.76 15.69
C GLU A 271 13.51 -21.18 16.73
N ILE A 272 12.78 -22.24 16.40
CA ILE A 272 11.83 -22.91 17.29
C ILE A 272 12.23 -24.38 17.35
N HIS A 273 12.65 -24.82 18.53
CA HIS A 273 13.10 -26.18 18.84
C HIS A 273 11.99 -26.99 19.52
N ASN A 274 12.20 -28.30 19.69
CA ASN A 274 11.28 -29.25 20.34
C ASN A 274 9.91 -29.36 19.66
N LEU A 275 9.90 -29.26 18.33
CA LEU A 275 8.76 -29.60 17.49
C LEU A 275 8.71 -31.10 17.27
N LEU A 276 7.53 -31.62 16.97
CA LEU A 276 7.37 -33.04 16.68
C LEU A 276 7.88 -33.34 15.27
N PRO A 277 8.61 -34.45 15.06
CA PRO A 277 9.04 -34.88 13.74
C PRO A 277 7.87 -35.34 12.86
N ASP A 278 8.04 -35.24 11.54
CA ASP A 278 7.02 -35.58 10.53
C ASP A 278 5.63 -34.97 10.83
N ARG A 279 5.60 -33.68 11.17
CA ARG A 279 4.38 -32.93 11.50
C ARG A 279 4.31 -31.59 10.78
N LEU A 280 3.09 -31.19 10.44
CA LEU A 280 2.83 -29.94 9.71
C LEU A 280 2.46 -28.82 10.67
N TYR A 281 3.29 -27.78 10.68
CA TYR A 281 3.08 -26.58 11.50
C TYR A 281 2.71 -25.38 10.65
N ARG A 282 1.83 -24.55 11.20
CA ARG A 282 1.59 -23.19 10.72
C ARG A 282 2.35 -22.22 11.58
N PHE A 283 3.14 -21.37 10.94
CA PHE A 283 3.81 -20.24 11.55
C PHE A 283 3.16 -18.96 11.05
N THR A 284 2.90 -18.02 11.95
CA THR A 284 2.25 -16.75 11.65
C THR A 284 3.04 -15.61 12.28
N LEU A 285 3.30 -14.58 11.50
CA LEU A 285 4.13 -13.44 11.87
C LEU A 285 3.36 -12.15 11.71
N LYS A 286 3.43 -11.30 12.73
CA LYS A 286 2.95 -9.91 12.70
C LYS A 286 3.88 -9.02 13.51
N ARG A 287 3.69 -7.70 13.42
CA ARG A 287 4.35 -6.79 14.35
C ARG A 287 3.75 -6.95 15.74
N ALA A 288 4.57 -6.73 16.75
CA ALA A 288 4.08 -6.62 18.11
C ALA A 288 3.16 -5.39 18.20
N GLU A 289 2.07 -5.53 18.96
CA GLU A 289 1.13 -4.44 19.14
C GLU A 289 1.80 -3.33 19.95
N THR A 290 1.78 -2.11 19.39
CA THR A 290 2.26 -0.91 20.07
C THR A 290 1.09 0.02 20.37
N TYR A 291 1.26 0.89 21.37
CA TYR A 291 0.23 1.85 21.75
C TYR A 291 -0.16 2.79 20.59
N THR A 292 0.74 3.05 19.64
CA THR A 292 0.49 3.87 18.43
C THR A 292 -0.13 3.13 17.26
N LEU A 293 -0.25 1.79 17.31
CA LEU A 293 -0.83 1.00 16.22
C LEU A 293 -2.32 1.33 16.04
N VAL A 294 -2.69 1.66 14.80
CA VAL A 294 -4.04 2.11 14.42
C VAL A 294 -4.81 1.05 13.63
N TYR A 295 -4.13 0.44 12.68
CA TYR A 295 -4.73 -0.55 11.79
C TYR A 295 -3.66 -1.54 11.35
N GLU A 296 -3.92 -2.82 11.64
CA GLU A 296 -3.13 -3.96 11.17
C GLU A 296 -4.11 -5.13 11.02
N GLN A 297 -4.41 -5.49 9.78
CA GLN A 297 -5.24 -6.66 9.47
C GLN A 297 -4.40 -7.83 8.96
N TRP A 298 -3.18 -7.56 8.49
CA TRP A 298 -2.32 -8.53 7.85
C TRP A 298 -1.38 -9.23 8.83
N HIS A 299 -1.25 -10.53 8.62
CA HIS A 299 -0.20 -11.36 9.18
C HIS A 299 0.29 -12.30 8.06
N ASP A 300 1.61 -12.47 7.91
CA ASP A 300 2.09 -13.48 6.96
C ASP A 300 2.06 -14.84 7.63
N SER A 301 1.78 -15.89 6.85
CA SER A 301 1.81 -17.27 7.33
C SER A 301 2.61 -18.14 6.39
N ILE A 302 3.36 -19.07 6.97
CA ILE A 302 4.04 -20.14 6.24
C ILE A 302 3.70 -21.49 6.87
N LEU A 303 3.59 -22.51 6.04
CA LEU A 303 3.43 -23.89 6.46
C LEU A 303 4.76 -24.60 6.25
N LEU A 304 5.27 -25.24 7.29
CA LEU A 304 6.47 -26.07 7.19
C LEU A 304 6.20 -27.42 7.82
N LYS A 305 6.64 -28.48 7.14
CA LYS A 305 6.58 -29.85 7.63
C LYS A 305 7.96 -30.22 8.17
N THR A 306 8.02 -30.62 9.44
CA THR A 306 9.24 -31.16 10.03
C THR A 306 9.63 -32.47 9.34
N LYS A 307 10.94 -32.75 9.31
CA LYS A 307 11.47 -33.97 8.70
C LYS A 307 11.15 -35.17 9.59
N PRO A 308 11.00 -36.38 9.02
CA PRO A 308 10.99 -37.59 9.83
C PRO A 308 12.33 -37.76 10.53
N TYR A 309 12.34 -38.47 11.65
CA TYR A 309 13.57 -38.91 12.28
C TYR A 309 14.29 -39.84 11.30
N LEU A 310 15.53 -39.51 10.94
CA LEU A 310 16.39 -40.48 10.25
C LEU A 310 16.91 -41.41 11.34
N GLU A 311 16.36 -42.62 11.42
CA GLU A 311 17.10 -43.72 12.04
C GLU A 311 18.28 -44.02 11.11
N GLU A 312 19.42 -43.34 11.32
CA GLU A 312 20.67 -43.79 10.73
C GLU A 312 20.97 -45.19 11.30
N GLU A 313 20.87 -46.17 10.41
CA GLU A 313 21.39 -47.54 10.45
C GLU A 313 22.25 -47.88 11.69
N MET A 314 21.62 -48.31 12.79
CA MET A 314 22.27 -49.12 13.83
C MET A 314 22.47 -50.58 13.38
N GLU A 315 22.82 -50.79 12.11
CA GLU A 315 23.06 -52.10 11.51
C GLU A 315 24.43 -52.13 10.80
N THR A 316 25.46 -51.62 11.47
CA THR A 316 26.87 -51.95 11.16
C THR A 316 27.77 -51.79 12.38
N ALA A 317 27.29 -52.22 13.55
CA ALA A 317 28.15 -52.38 14.72
C ALA A 317 27.61 -53.41 15.72
N MET A 318 27.05 -54.54 15.26
CA MET A 318 26.99 -55.76 16.06
C MET A 318 27.10 -57.00 15.17
N SER A 319 28.32 -57.52 15.13
CA SER A 319 28.73 -58.93 14.95
C SER A 319 28.64 -59.56 13.56
#